data_AF-A0A1F9ZH47-F1
#
_entry.id   AF-A0A1F9ZH47-F1
#
_cell.length_a   1.000
_cell.length_b   1.000
_cell.length_c   1.000
_cell.angle_alpha   90.00
_cell.angle_beta   90.00
_cell.angle_gamma   90.00
#
_symmetry.space_group_name_H-M   'P 1'
#
loop_
_entity.id
_entity.type
_entity.pdbx_description
1 polymer ?
#
loop_
_entity_poly.entity_id
_entity_poly.type
_entity_poly.pdbx_seq_one_letter_code
_entity_poly.pdbx_strand_id
1 'polypeptide(L)'
;MGTEGPRTEARQESVNPARGRLWSDFSFVASSGYREKVLMSLSDMPKLPKQLAVDTGIRLGHVSRSLRELRLRGLVECLTPEARARGRVYGATTSGSTLIAFLHKSSSRFVPIAKQPVRFVPRVRATIVLQCTEFLQRAKGEAAARAALRAWSVDSDALTENDWLPVDVYDEFLELVEAAFGDGSYEFIRKMCAHAVPRVSVVKEQIMRLIPLEALAERATIAYNAEWNYGRLVVKTGKRWAAFSHYDWAPTPPMCSVIQGAYEGVLEARRVKGTVTKTRCVRSGDDHCEYLVQW
;
A
#
# COMPACT_ATOMS: atom_id res chain seq x y z
N MET A 1 10.43 28.70 55.75
CA MET A 1 11.66 28.01 55.31
C MET A 1 11.36 26.52 55.45
N GLY A 2 10.86 25.81 54.45
CA GLY A 2 11.41 25.56 53.12
C GLY A 2 11.10 24.08 52.87
N THR A 3 9.90 23.79 52.38
CA THR A 3 9.46 22.41 52.06
C THR A 3 10.00 22.05 50.68
N GLU A 4 11.12 21.32 50.64
CA GLU A 4 11.62 20.69 49.42
C GLU A 4 10.71 19.52 49.06
N GLY A 5 9.97 19.67 47.94
CA GLY A 5 9.25 18.56 47.33
C GLY A 5 10.23 17.54 46.72
N PRO A 6 9.86 16.26 46.63
CA PRO A 6 10.73 15.26 46.04
C PRO A 6 10.88 15.55 44.54
N ARG A 7 12.11 15.85 44.12
CA ARG A 7 12.50 15.90 42.71
C ARG A 7 12.29 14.51 42.11
N THR A 8 11.31 14.40 41.21
CA THR A 8 11.13 13.25 40.35
C THR A 8 12.34 13.18 39.41
N GLU A 9 13.35 12.40 39.78
CA GLU A 9 14.43 12.03 38.87
C GLU A 9 13.83 11.20 37.74
N ALA A 10 13.74 11.81 36.56
CA ALA A 10 13.42 11.13 35.33
C ALA A 10 14.46 10.04 35.11
N ARG A 11 14.08 8.78 35.33
CA ARG A 11 14.81 7.62 34.81
C ARG A 11 14.85 7.75 33.30
N GLN A 12 15.98 8.23 32.78
CA GLN A 12 16.35 8.00 31.38
C GLN A 12 16.49 6.49 31.21
N GLU A 13 15.46 5.86 30.67
CA GLU A 13 15.54 4.49 30.16
C GLU A 13 16.61 4.48 29.07
N SER A 14 17.80 4.02 29.42
CA SER A 14 18.85 3.73 28.45
C SER A 14 18.33 2.65 27.49
N VAL A 15 17.91 3.05 26.30
CA VAL A 15 17.53 2.12 25.24
C VAL A 15 18.74 1.24 24.97
N ASN A 16 18.63 -0.05 25.33
CA ASN A 16 19.67 -1.04 25.04
C ASN A 16 20.05 -0.93 23.54
N PRO A 17 21.31 -0.64 23.19
CA PRO A 17 21.70 -0.37 21.80
C PRO A 17 21.43 -1.56 20.86
N ALA A 18 21.43 -2.79 21.39
CA ALA A 18 21.01 -3.98 20.65
C ALA A 18 19.50 -3.96 20.31
N ARG A 19 18.67 -3.41 21.21
CA ARG A 19 17.22 -3.25 21.00
C ARG A 19 16.93 -2.11 20.03
N GLY A 20 17.68 -1.01 20.09
CA GLY A 20 17.58 0.10 19.14
C GLY A 20 17.94 -0.33 17.70
N ARG A 21 19.01 -1.11 17.54
CA ARG A 21 19.41 -1.66 16.24
C ARG A 21 18.36 -2.64 15.68
N LEU A 22 17.81 -3.52 16.53
CA LEU A 22 16.76 -4.46 16.13
C LEU A 22 15.52 -3.74 15.58
N TRP A 23 15.03 -2.67 16.21
CA TRP A 23 13.89 -1.89 15.70
C TRP A 23 14.20 -1.15 14.41
N SER A 24 15.42 -0.60 14.29
CA SER A 24 15.87 0.07 13.07
C SER A 24 15.99 -0.91 11.90
N ASP A 25 16.50 -2.11 12.14
CA ASP A 25 16.61 -3.17 11.13
C ASP A 25 15.24 -3.78 10.81
N PHE A 26 14.35 -3.92 11.79
CA PHE A 26 12.96 -4.32 11.57
C PHE A 26 12.22 -3.31 10.68
N SER A 27 12.23 -2.01 11.02
CA SER A 27 11.56 -0.99 10.20
C SER A 27 12.17 -0.88 8.80
N PHE A 28 13.48 -1.09 8.67
CA PHE A 28 14.15 -1.12 7.38
C PHE A 28 13.69 -2.32 6.54
N VAL A 29 13.58 -3.51 7.12
CA VAL A 29 13.13 -4.70 6.38
C VAL A 29 11.62 -4.62 6.08
N ALA A 30 10.79 -4.29 7.07
CA ALA A 30 9.33 -4.23 6.95
C ALA A 30 8.83 -3.14 5.98
N SER A 31 9.60 -2.07 5.75
CA SER A 31 9.26 -1.04 4.74
C SER A 31 9.45 -1.51 3.29
N SER A 32 9.91 -2.74 3.05
CA SER A 32 10.00 -3.31 1.70
C SER A 32 9.72 -4.81 1.69
N GLY A 33 8.63 -5.20 1.03
CA GLY A 33 8.29 -6.61 0.80
C GLY A 33 9.38 -7.39 0.04
N TYR A 34 10.23 -6.73 -0.75
CA TYR A 34 11.37 -7.39 -1.40
C TYR A 34 12.47 -7.75 -0.40
N ARG A 35 12.85 -6.83 0.49
CA ARG A 35 13.88 -7.08 1.52
C ARG A 35 13.42 -8.17 2.48
N GLU A 36 12.16 -8.11 2.91
CA GLU A 36 11.58 -9.12 3.79
C GLU A 36 11.58 -10.50 3.14
N LYS A 37 11.02 -10.64 1.93
CA LYS A 37 11.00 -11.94 1.22
C LYS A 37 12.39 -12.49 0.95
N VAL A 38 13.34 -11.65 0.55
CA VAL A 38 14.73 -12.07 0.29
C VAL A 38 15.43 -12.50 1.59
N LEU A 39 15.27 -11.75 2.68
CA LEU A 39 15.85 -12.10 3.98
C LEU A 39 15.23 -13.38 4.54
N MET A 40 13.90 -13.52 4.49
CA MET A 40 13.18 -14.70 4.97
C MET A 40 13.50 -15.96 4.14
N SER A 41 13.74 -15.81 2.82
CA SER A 41 14.16 -16.94 1.98
C SER A 41 15.56 -17.45 2.31
N LEU A 42 16.38 -16.68 3.03
CA LEU A 42 17.70 -17.07 3.53
C LEU A 42 17.67 -17.65 4.96
N SER A 43 16.49 -17.86 5.54
CA SER A 43 16.33 -18.38 6.91
C SER A 43 16.89 -19.80 7.08
N ASP A 44 16.69 -20.66 6.08
CA ASP A 44 17.05 -22.08 6.18
C ASP A 44 18.46 -22.38 5.67
N MET A 45 18.86 -21.78 4.53
CA MET A 45 20.13 -22.09 3.88
C MET A 45 20.63 -20.96 2.97
N PRO A 46 21.95 -20.89 2.70
CA PRO A 46 22.49 -19.97 1.73
C PRO A 46 22.02 -20.26 0.30
N LYS A 47 21.78 -19.19 -0.49
CA LYS A 47 21.18 -19.30 -1.83
C LYS A 47 21.86 -18.42 -2.87
N LEU A 48 21.76 -18.82 -4.12
CA LEU A 48 22.11 -18.02 -5.29
C LEU A 48 21.03 -16.95 -5.55
N PRO A 49 21.36 -15.78 -6.12
CA PRO A 49 20.38 -14.79 -6.56
C PRO A 49 19.28 -15.36 -7.45
N LYS A 50 19.61 -16.34 -8.30
CA LYS A 50 18.63 -17.02 -9.17
C LYS A 50 17.68 -17.91 -8.38
N GLN A 51 18.17 -18.62 -7.36
CA GLN A 51 17.33 -19.43 -6.47
C GLN A 51 16.41 -18.54 -5.64
N LEU A 52 16.95 -17.45 -5.09
CA LEU A 52 16.15 -16.43 -4.41
C LEU A 52 15.04 -15.89 -5.30
N ALA A 53 15.34 -15.55 -6.56
CA ALA A 53 14.34 -15.09 -7.52
C ALA A 53 13.21 -16.12 -7.75
N VAL A 54 13.54 -17.41 -7.84
CA VAL A 54 12.58 -18.50 -7.99
C VAL A 54 11.74 -18.68 -6.73
N ASP A 55 12.39 -18.75 -5.56
CA ASP A 55 11.73 -19.03 -4.28
C ASP A 55 10.77 -17.91 -3.87
N THR A 56 11.15 -16.67 -4.13
CA THR A 56 10.37 -15.49 -3.74
C THR A 56 9.44 -14.98 -4.85
N GLY A 57 9.58 -15.47 -6.08
CA GLY A 57 8.89 -14.93 -7.27
C GLY A 57 9.32 -13.51 -7.66
N ILE A 58 10.48 -13.03 -7.19
CA ILE A 58 10.96 -11.65 -7.42
C ILE A 58 11.89 -11.64 -8.64
N ARG A 59 11.74 -10.66 -9.55
CA ARG A 59 12.67 -10.52 -10.69
C ARG A 59 14.11 -10.35 -10.18
N LEU A 60 15.07 -11.00 -10.87
CA LEU A 60 16.47 -11.08 -10.46
C LEU A 60 17.14 -9.72 -10.16
N GLY A 61 16.75 -8.66 -10.87
CA GLY A 61 17.24 -7.30 -10.60
C GLY A 61 16.85 -6.78 -9.21
N HIS A 62 15.61 -7.00 -8.78
CA HIS A 62 15.14 -6.62 -7.44
C HIS A 62 15.73 -7.51 -6.35
N VAL A 63 15.96 -8.78 -6.62
CA VAL A 63 16.72 -9.66 -5.70
C VAL A 63 18.13 -9.12 -5.51
N SER A 64 18.82 -8.80 -6.60
CA SER A 64 20.20 -8.28 -6.55
C SER A 64 20.29 -6.96 -5.78
N ARG A 65 19.31 -6.07 -5.97
CA ARG A 65 19.19 -4.81 -5.21
C ARG A 65 18.95 -5.06 -3.73
N SER A 66 17.98 -5.92 -3.40
CA SER A 66 17.64 -6.25 -2.01
C SER A 66 18.81 -6.90 -1.28
N LEU A 67 19.55 -7.81 -1.93
CA LEU A 67 20.77 -8.40 -1.39
C LEU A 67 21.84 -7.34 -1.11
N ARG A 68 22.02 -6.37 -2.01
CA ARG A 68 22.96 -5.26 -1.79
C ARG A 68 22.55 -4.42 -0.58
N GLU A 69 21.28 -4.05 -0.48
CA GLU A 69 20.72 -3.25 0.62
C GLU A 69 20.84 -3.96 1.97
N LEU A 70 20.42 -5.23 2.03
CA LEU A 70 20.53 -6.08 3.22
C LEU A 70 22.00 -6.30 3.61
N ARG A 71 22.91 -6.43 2.64
CA ARG A 71 24.35 -6.55 2.90
C ARG A 71 24.95 -5.26 3.44
N LEU A 72 24.59 -4.10 2.89
CA LEU A 72 25.01 -2.79 3.42
C LEU A 72 24.54 -2.58 4.86
N ARG A 73 23.38 -3.15 5.21
CA ARG A 73 22.83 -3.15 6.57
C ARG A 73 23.47 -4.20 7.50
N GLY A 74 24.30 -5.10 6.95
CA GLY A 74 24.92 -6.21 7.68
C GLY A 74 23.95 -7.34 8.06
N LEU A 75 22.79 -7.44 7.40
CA LEU A 75 21.78 -8.48 7.63
C LEU A 75 22.03 -9.74 6.77
N VAL A 76 22.71 -9.57 5.64
CA VAL A 76 23.07 -10.65 4.72
C VAL A 76 24.54 -10.50 4.33
N GLU A 77 25.20 -11.59 3.99
CA GLU A 77 26.56 -11.59 3.48
C GLU A 77 26.70 -12.44 2.22
N CYS A 78 27.75 -12.16 1.43
CA CYS A 78 28.11 -12.98 0.28
C CYS A 78 29.20 -13.96 0.72
N LEU A 79 28.87 -15.24 0.76
CA LEU A 79 29.77 -16.31 1.21
C LEU A 79 30.85 -16.65 0.18
N THR A 80 30.62 -16.30 -1.10
CA THR A 80 31.57 -16.51 -2.20
C THR A 80 31.90 -15.19 -2.92
N PRO A 81 32.58 -14.24 -2.25
CA PRO A 81 32.85 -12.91 -2.81
C PRO A 81 33.70 -12.93 -4.08
N GLU A 82 34.64 -13.87 -4.18
CA GLU A 82 35.53 -14.06 -5.33
C GLU A 82 34.82 -14.68 -6.56
N ALA A 83 33.59 -15.19 -6.38
CA ALA A 83 32.83 -15.74 -7.48
C ALA A 83 32.33 -14.65 -8.43
N ARG A 84 32.31 -14.99 -9.73
CA ARG A 84 31.61 -14.18 -10.75
C ARG A 84 30.14 -14.00 -10.36
N ALA A 85 29.51 -12.91 -10.80
CA ALA A 85 28.18 -12.49 -10.35
C ALA A 85 27.10 -13.61 -10.32
N ARG A 86 27.13 -14.55 -11.28
CA ARG A 86 26.19 -15.68 -11.36
C ARG A 86 26.44 -16.81 -10.36
N GLY A 87 27.62 -16.88 -9.75
CA GLY A 87 28.03 -17.90 -8.78
C GLY A 87 28.12 -17.40 -7.34
N ARG A 88 27.71 -16.15 -7.06
CA ARG A 88 27.70 -15.60 -5.70
C ARG A 88 26.60 -16.24 -4.88
N VAL A 89 26.95 -16.78 -3.72
CA VAL A 89 26.04 -17.38 -2.74
C VAL A 89 25.90 -16.41 -1.57
N TYR A 90 24.66 -16.21 -1.12
CA TYR A 90 24.34 -15.30 -0.01
C TYR A 90 23.74 -16.06 1.15
N GLY A 91 24.04 -15.64 2.38
CA GLY A 91 23.49 -16.17 3.62
C GLY A 91 23.11 -15.06 4.60
N ALA A 92 22.23 -15.34 5.55
CA ALA A 92 21.91 -14.42 6.63
C ALA A 92 23.07 -14.35 7.63
N THR A 93 23.41 -13.14 8.10
CA THR A 93 24.39 -12.98 9.19
C THR A 93 23.76 -13.34 10.53
N THR A 94 24.51 -13.30 11.63
CA THR A 94 23.96 -13.42 13.00
C THR A 94 22.88 -12.38 13.28
N SER A 95 23.09 -11.13 12.82
CA SER A 95 22.09 -10.05 12.99
C SER A 95 20.85 -10.30 12.12
N GLY A 96 21.05 -10.76 10.87
CA GLY A 96 19.95 -11.16 9.99
C GLY A 96 19.13 -12.32 10.57
N SER A 97 19.80 -13.34 11.08
CA SER A 97 19.17 -14.52 11.69
C SER A 97 18.40 -14.16 12.97
N THR A 98 18.95 -13.25 13.78
CA THR A 98 18.24 -12.72 14.97
C THR A 98 16.98 -11.96 14.57
N LEU A 99 17.06 -11.15 13.51
CA LEU A 99 15.90 -10.44 12.99
C LEU A 99 14.86 -11.39 12.38
N ILE A 100 15.29 -12.42 11.63
CA ILE A 100 14.43 -13.49 11.12
C ILE A 100 13.71 -14.20 12.27
N ALA A 101 14.43 -14.59 13.32
CA ALA A 101 13.84 -15.21 14.50
C ALA A 101 12.86 -14.27 15.23
N PHE A 102 13.16 -12.96 15.28
CA PHE A 102 12.25 -11.95 15.80
C PHE A 102 11.00 -11.80 14.93
N LEU A 103 11.13 -11.79 13.60
CA LEU A 103 10.02 -11.78 12.65
C LEU A 103 9.14 -13.02 12.85
N HIS A 104 9.73 -14.21 13.02
CA HIS A 104 9.04 -15.47 13.31
C HIS A 104 8.37 -15.56 14.69
N LYS A 105 8.85 -14.79 15.69
CA LYS A 105 8.26 -14.76 17.05
C LYS A 105 7.21 -13.66 17.20
N SER A 106 7.46 -12.50 16.61
CA SER A 106 6.49 -11.41 16.48
C SER A 106 5.33 -11.81 15.57
N SER A 107 5.53 -12.82 14.72
CA SER A 107 4.50 -13.45 13.90
C SER A 107 3.62 -14.44 14.68
N SER A 108 3.00 -14.00 15.77
CA SER A 108 1.68 -14.56 16.10
C SER A 108 0.61 -14.18 15.06
N ARG A 109 0.93 -13.38 14.02
CA ARG A 109 0.12 -13.18 12.80
C ARG A 109 0.92 -12.95 11.50
N PHE A 110 2.02 -13.66 11.27
CA PHE A 110 2.59 -13.71 9.91
C PHE A 110 3.20 -15.08 9.62
N VAL A 111 2.32 -16.02 9.26
CA VAL A 111 2.72 -17.22 8.54
C VAL A 111 3.07 -16.77 7.12
N PRO A 112 4.31 -16.98 6.63
CA PRO A 112 4.55 -16.89 5.21
C PRO A 112 3.61 -17.91 4.59
N ILE A 113 2.76 -17.49 3.66
CA ILE A 113 1.96 -18.43 2.87
C ILE A 113 2.99 -19.28 2.09
N ALA A 114 3.48 -20.36 2.72
CA ALA A 114 3.84 -21.57 2.02
C ALA A 114 2.67 -21.82 1.09
N LYS A 115 2.95 -21.98 -0.21
CA LYS A 115 2.00 -22.18 -1.31
C LYS A 115 0.84 -23.12 -0.92
N GLN A 116 -0.12 -22.61 -0.18
CA GLN A 116 -1.50 -22.96 -0.32
C GLN A 116 -1.89 -22.32 -1.65
N PRO A 117 -2.67 -23.00 -2.50
CA PRO A 117 -3.24 -22.34 -3.67
C PRO A 117 -3.88 -21.06 -3.15
N VAL A 118 -3.43 -19.91 -3.64
CA VAL A 118 -3.91 -18.61 -3.15
C VAL A 118 -5.41 -18.59 -3.42
N ARG A 119 -6.21 -18.88 -2.39
CA ARG A 119 -7.65 -19.07 -2.57
C ARG A 119 -8.33 -17.74 -2.93
N PHE A 120 -7.66 -16.62 -2.61
CA PHE A 120 -8.13 -15.27 -2.83
C PHE A 120 -6.97 -14.29 -2.99
N VAL A 121 -6.90 -13.60 -4.13
CA VAL A 121 -5.95 -12.49 -4.38
C VAL A 121 -6.76 -11.19 -4.39
N PRO A 122 -6.47 -10.22 -3.51
CA PRO A 122 -7.06 -8.89 -3.58
C PRO A 122 -6.76 -8.25 -4.94
N ARG A 123 -7.82 -7.82 -5.62
CA ARG A 123 -7.75 -7.21 -6.94
C ARG A 123 -8.70 -6.03 -7.05
N VAL A 124 -8.32 -5.11 -7.93
CA VAL A 124 -9.10 -3.95 -8.36
C VAL A 124 -9.24 -3.99 -9.87
N ARG A 125 -10.37 -3.50 -10.40
CA ARG A 125 -10.57 -3.36 -11.84
C ARG A 125 -9.60 -2.35 -12.45
N ALA A 126 -9.08 -2.68 -13.62
CA ALA A 126 -8.18 -1.82 -14.36
C ALA A 126 -8.87 -0.53 -14.87
N THR A 127 -10.20 -0.49 -14.96
CA THR A 127 -10.92 0.73 -15.36
C THR A 127 -10.57 1.95 -14.52
N ILE A 128 -10.32 1.79 -13.20
CA ILE A 128 -9.90 2.90 -12.34
C ILE A 128 -8.56 3.48 -12.79
N VAL A 129 -7.55 2.64 -13.05
CA VAL A 129 -6.23 3.12 -13.49
C VAL A 129 -6.26 3.67 -14.90
N LEU A 130 -7.12 3.15 -15.78
CA LEU A 130 -7.32 3.70 -17.13
C LEU A 130 -7.88 5.13 -17.04
N GLN A 131 -8.91 5.36 -16.22
CA GLN A 131 -9.45 6.69 -15.97
C GLN A 131 -8.43 7.63 -15.30
N CYS A 132 -7.62 7.12 -14.38
CA CYS A 132 -6.52 7.89 -13.79
C CYS A 132 -5.46 8.25 -14.83
N THR A 133 -5.09 7.32 -15.71
CA THR A 133 -4.10 7.54 -16.78
C THR A 133 -4.60 8.59 -17.78
N GLU A 134 -5.88 8.54 -18.15
CA GLU A 134 -6.51 9.57 -18.98
C GLU A 134 -6.43 10.96 -18.31
N PHE A 135 -6.69 11.03 -17.00
CA PHE A 135 -6.51 12.27 -16.25
C PHE A 135 -5.06 12.75 -16.26
N LEU A 136 -4.09 11.86 -16.03
CA LEU A 136 -2.66 12.18 -16.04
C LEU A 136 -2.22 12.74 -17.39
N GLN A 137 -2.64 12.10 -18.48
CA GLN A 137 -2.34 12.56 -19.85
C GLN A 137 -2.89 13.96 -20.09
N ARG A 138 -4.12 14.25 -19.66
CA ARG A 138 -4.74 15.58 -19.79
C ARG A 138 -4.06 16.63 -18.91
N ALA A 139 -3.70 16.28 -17.68
CA ALA A 139 -3.19 17.22 -16.69
C ALA A 139 -1.67 17.50 -16.83
N LYS A 140 -0.89 16.52 -17.31
CA LYS A 140 0.58 16.58 -17.36
C LYS A 140 1.15 16.42 -18.76
N GLY A 141 0.33 16.00 -19.73
CA GLY A 141 0.77 15.64 -21.08
C GLY A 141 1.15 14.16 -21.20
N GLU A 142 0.94 13.60 -22.39
CA GLU A 142 1.14 12.18 -22.68
C GLU A 142 2.57 11.71 -22.38
N ALA A 143 3.58 12.48 -22.81
CA ALA A 143 4.97 12.13 -22.62
C ALA A 143 5.36 12.05 -21.13
N ALA A 144 4.88 13.00 -20.32
CA ALA A 144 5.15 13.01 -18.89
C ALA A 144 4.43 11.85 -18.18
N ALA A 145 3.18 11.57 -18.53
CA ALA A 145 2.42 10.45 -17.99
C ALA A 145 3.10 9.11 -18.30
N ARG A 146 3.53 8.88 -19.56
CA ARG A 146 4.27 7.67 -19.96
C ARG A 146 5.61 7.56 -19.22
N ALA A 147 6.33 8.66 -19.06
CA ALA A 147 7.61 8.68 -18.33
C ALA A 147 7.45 8.34 -16.84
N ALA A 148 6.36 8.77 -16.20
CA ALA A 148 6.03 8.45 -14.82
C ALA A 148 5.74 6.97 -14.63
N LEU A 149 4.98 6.37 -15.56
CA LEU A 149 4.55 4.98 -15.49
C LEU A 149 5.52 3.98 -16.13
N ARG A 150 6.67 4.43 -16.66
CA ARG A 150 7.65 3.59 -17.37
C ARG A 150 8.16 2.38 -16.57
N ALA A 151 8.17 2.50 -15.24
CA ALA A 151 8.67 1.49 -14.33
C ALA A 151 7.55 0.64 -13.70
N TRP A 152 6.30 0.90 -14.06
CA TRP A 152 5.16 0.15 -13.58
C TRP A 152 5.24 -1.29 -14.06
N SER A 153 4.84 -2.25 -13.21
CA SER A 153 4.99 -3.68 -13.53
C SER A 153 4.00 -4.19 -14.59
N VAL A 154 3.11 -3.33 -15.09
CA VAL A 154 2.08 -3.61 -16.08
C VAL A 154 2.32 -2.80 -17.34
N ASP A 155 2.08 -3.44 -18.48
CA ASP A 155 1.99 -2.76 -19.76
C ASP A 155 0.65 -2.01 -19.85
N SER A 156 0.69 -0.68 -19.76
CA SER A 156 -0.51 0.16 -19.81
C SER A 156 -1.29 0.02 -21.11
N ASP A 157 -0.60 -0.25 -22.21
CA ASP A 157 -1.20 -0.28 -23.54
C ASP A 157 -1.97 -1.58 -23.79
N ALA A 158 -1.71 -2.61 -22.96
CA ALA A 158 -2.40 -3.90 -23.02
C ALA A 158 -3.63 -3.99 -22.09
N LEU A 159 -3.87 -2.98 -21.24
CA LEU A 159 -4.97 -3.01 -20.27
C LEU A 159 -6.32 -2.65 -20.89
N THR A 160 -7.34 -3.41 -20.50
CA THR A 160 -8.75 -3.15 -20.79
C THR A 160 -9.52 -2.88 -19.51
N GLU A 161 -10.70 -2.25 -19.63
CA GLU A 161 -11.56 -1.99 -18.46
C GLU A 161 -12.01 -3.24 -17.70
N ASN A 162 -11.98 -4.40 -18.36
CA ASN A 162 -12.40 -5.68 -17.81
C ASN A 162 -11.28 -6.41 -17.06
N ASP A 163 -10.04 -5.94 -17.15
CA ASP A 163 -8.93 -6.59 -16.47
C ASP A 163 -8.98 -6.36 -14.96
N TRP A 164 -8.45 -7.32 -14.22
CA TRP A 164 -8.29 -7.24 -12.77
C TRP A 164 -6.81 -7.18 -12.43
N LEU A 165 -6.43 -6.12 -11.74
CA LEU A 165 -5.07 -5.89 -11.26
C LEU A 165 -4.95 -6.38 -9.82
N PRO A 166 -3.87 -7.12 -9.48
CA PRO A 166 -3.48 -7.29 -8.08
C PRO A 166 -3.35 -5.92 -7.37
N VAL A 167 -3.74 -5.86 -6.10
CA VAL A 167 -3.76 -4.59 -5.35
C VAL A 167 -2.37 -4.00 -5.15
N ASP A 168 -1.35 -4.84 -5.00
CA ASP A 168 0.05 -4.40 -4.92
C ASP A 168 0.52 -3.74 -6.22
N VAL A 169 0.01 -4.20 -7.37
CA VAL A 169 0.25 -3.59 -8.67
C VAL A 169 -0.50 -2.26 -8.82
N TYR A 170 -1.70 -2.16 -8.27
CA TYR A 170 -2.43 -0.89 -8.20
C TYR A 170 -1.75 0.13 -7.29
N ASP A 171 -1.24 -0.32 -6.14
CA ASP A 171 -0.50 0.54 -5.21
C ASP A 171 0.83 1.01 -5.84
N GLU A 172 1.53 0.16 -6.58
CA GLU A 172 2.71 0.54 -7.36
C GLU A 172 2.39 1.68 -8.35
N PHE A 173 1.23 1.63 -9.02
CA PHE A 173 0.78 2.72 -9.90
C PHE A 173 0.65 4.04 -9.12
N LEU A 174 0.01 4.01 -7.96
CA LEU A 174 -0.19 5.20 -7.14
C LEU A 174 1.13 5.77 -6.62
N GLU A 175 2.05 4.93 -6.16
CA GLU A 175 3.38 5.35 -5.70
C GLU A 175 4.20 5.98 -6.83
N LEU A 176 4.11 5.45 -8.06
CA LEU A 176 4.75 6.07 -9.23
C LEU A 176 4.16 7.44 -9.57
N VAL A 177 2.84 7.57 -9.47
CA VAL A 177 2.15 8.86 -9.68
C VAL A 177 2.57 9.87 -8.61
N GLU A 178 2.61 9.47 -7.34
CA GLU A 178 3.06 10.34 -6.25
C GLU A 178 4.52 10.75 -6.42
N ALA A 179 5.41 9.80 -6.74
CA ALA A 179 6.82 10.08 -6.95
C ALA A 179 7.08 11.04 -8.13
N ALA A 180 6.23 11.01 -9.15
CA ALA A 180 6.37 11.85 -10.33
C ALA A 180 5.72 13.24 -10.18
N PHE A 181 4.57 13.31 -9.51
CA PHE A 181 3.70 14.50 -9.56
C PHE A 181 3.19 14.99 -8.20
N GLY A 182 3.44 14.24 -7.14
CA GLY A 182 3.05 14.56 -5.78
C GLY A 182 4.14 15.29 -4.99
N ASP A 183 3.81 15.57 -3.74
CA ASP A 183 4.64 16.27 -2.76
C ASP A 183 4.74 15.50 -1.42
N GLY A 184 4.23 14.26 -1.39
CA GLY A 184 4.13 13.42 -0.19
C GLY A 184 2.84 13.61 0.60
N SER A 185 2.00 14.60 0.26
CA SER A 185 0.68 14.77 0.87
C SER A 185 -0.38 13.86 0.26
N TYR A 186 -0.12 13.28 -0.92
CA TYR A 186 -1.07 12.52 -1.72
C TYR A 186 -2.29 13.33 -2.21
N GLU A 187 -2.23 14.67 -2.11
CA GLU A 187 -3.30 15.56 -2.56
C GLU A 187 -3.47 15.52 -4.09
N PHE A 188 -2.40 15.29 -4.83
CA PHE A 188 -2.48 15.08 -6.28
C PHE A 188 -3.29 13.82 -6.62
N ILE A 189 -3.03 12.71 -5.93
CA ILE A 189 -3.78 11.46 -6.09
C ILE A 189 -5.25 11.65 -5.71
N ARG A 190 -5.53 12.35 -4.60
CA ARG A 190 -6.90 12.68 -4.19
C ARG A 190 -7.66 13.42 -5.28
N LYS A 191 -7.08 14.49 -5.85
CA LYS A 191 -7.67 15.26 -6.95
C LYS A 191 -7.85 14.44 -8.22
N MET A 192 -6.85 13.63 -8.57
CA MET A 192 -6.93 12.71 -9.71
C MET A 192 -8.12 11.76 -9.54
N CYS A 193 -8.28 11.15 -8.37
CA CYS A 193 -9.37 10.19 -8.13
C CYS A 193 -10.74 10.87 -7.99
N ALA A 194 -10.82 12.09 -7.48
CA ALA A 194 -12.04 12.91 -7.53
C ALA A 194 -12.51 13.14 -8.98
N HIS A 195 -11.57 13.24 -9.93
CA HIS A 195 -11.92 13.31 -11.34
C HIS A 195 -12.19 11.93 -11.97
N ALA A 196 -11.34 10.94 -11.71
CA ALA A 196 -11.34 9.66 -12.41
C ALA A 196 -12.51 8.75 -11.97
N VAL A 197 -12.77 8.63 -10.66
CA VAL A 197 -13.75 7.66 -10.14
C VAL A 197 -15.17 7.92 -10.61
N PRO A 198 -15.70 9.16 -10.65
CA PRO A 198 -17.02 9.44 -11.21
C PRO A 198 -17.21 9.07 -12.69
N ARG A 199 -16.12 8.80 -13.43
CA ARG A 199 -16.15 8.40 -14.85
C ARG A 199 -16.16 6.90 -15.05
N VAL A 200 -15.79 6.12 -14.03
CA VAL A 200 -15.91 4.66 -14.06
C VAL A 200 -17.37 4.28 -14.30
N SER A 201 -17.62 3.43 -15.29
CA SER A 201 -18.97 3.17 -15.82
C SER A 201 -19.98 2.80 -14.74
N VAL A 202 -19.64 1.91 -13.82
CA VAL A 202 -20.55 1.48 -12.73
C VAL A 202 -20.85 2.63 -11.76
N VAL A 203 -19.84 3.44 -11.43
CA VAL A 203 -19.99 4.62 -10.55
C VAL A 203 -20.84 5.68 -11.24
N LYS A 204 -20.50 6.00 -12.50
CA LYS A 204 -21.23 6.96 -13.34
C LYS A 204 -22.70 6.58 -13.46
N GLU A 205 -22.99 5.29 -13.69
CA GLU A 205 -24.37 4.80 -13.75
C GLU A 205 -25.12 5.07 -12.44
N GLN A 206 -24.50 4.86 -11.27
CA GLN A 206 -25.13 5.19 -9.99
C GLN A 206 -25.34 6.70 -9.84
N ILE A 207 -24.33 7.52 -10.14
CA ILE A 207 -24.39 8.99 -10.03
C ILE A 207 -25.53 9.58 -10.86
N MET A 208 -25.75 9.06 -12.08
CA MET A 208 -26.78 9.56 -13.00
C MET A 208 -28.21 9.26 -12.57
N ARG A 209 -28.42 8.42 -11.55
CA ARG A 209 -29.76 8.10 -11.04
C ARG A 209 -30.36 9.30 -10.29
N LEU A 210 -31.60 9.66 -10.62
CA LEU A 210 -32.35 10.73 -9.97
C LEU A 210 -32.92 10.29 -8.61
N ILE A 211 -32.02 10.01 -7.66
CA ILE A 211 -32.34 9.61 -6.28
C ILE A 211 -31.69 10.56 -5.27
N PRO A 212 -32.22 10.67 -4.03
CA PRO A 212 -31.57 11.41 -2.94
C PRO A 212 -30.14 10.93 -2.66
N LEU A 213 -29.28 11.81 -2.13
CA LEU A 213 -27.88 11.47 -1.89
C LEU A 213 -27.71 10.39 -0.83
N GLU A 214 -28.60 10.31 0.15
CA GLU A 214 -28.65 9.22 1.14
C GLU A 214 -28.86 7.88 0.42
N ALA A 215 -29.86 7.80 -0.45
CA ALA A 215 -30.13 6.60 -1.23
C ALA A 215 -28.99 6.28 -2.23
N LEU A 216 -28.32 7.30 -2.77
CA LEU A 216 -27.13 7.10 -3.61
C LEU A 216 -25.96 6.52 -2.80
N ALA A 217 -25.73 7.02 -1.59
CA ALA A 217 -24.66 6.57 -0.71
C ALA A 217 -24.80 5.08 -0.36
N GLU A 218 -26.01 4.61 -0.04
CA GLU A 218 -26.28 3.19 0.25
C GLU A 218 -25.90 2.27 -0.93
N ARG A 219 -26.04 2.77 -2.16
CA ARG A 219 -25.67 2.05 -3.39
C ARG A 219 -24.17 2.03 -3.66
N ALA A 220 -23.34 2.74 -2.89
CA ALA A 220 -21.89 2.72 -3.07
C ALA A 220 -21.30 1.31 -2.90
N THR A 221 -21.95 0.43 -2.13
CA THR A 221 -21.57 -0.98 -2.00
C THR A 221 -21.61 -1.73 -3.33
N ILE A 222 -22.55 -1.39 -4.22
CA ILE A 222 -22.67 -1.99 -5.56
C ILE A 222 -21.44 -1.63 -6.39
N ALA A 223 -21.09 -0.34 -6.43
CA ALA A 223 -19.93 0.13 -7.17
C ALA A 223 -18.62 -0.43 -6.57
N TYR A 224 -18.51 -0.43 -5.24
CA TYR A 224 -17.33 -0.99 -4.56
C TYR A 224 -17.12 -2.46 -4.94
N ASN A 225 -18.15 -3.30 -4.86
CA ASN A 225 -18.04 -4.73 -5.17
C ASN A 225 -17.85 -5.04 -6.67
N ALA A 226 -18.19 -4.11 -7.56
CA ALA A 226 -17.93 -4.23 -8.99
C ALA A 226 -16.46 -3.94 -9.33
N GLU A 227 -15.87 -2.98 -8.61
CA GLU A 227 -14.52 -2.48 -8.86
C GLU A 227 -13.46 -3.16 -8.00
N TRP A 228 -13.84 -3.73 -6.86
CA TRP A 228 -12.97 -4.36 -5.88
C TRP A 228 -13.49 -5.76 -5.55
N ASN A 229 -12.61 -6.76 -5.57
CA ASN A 229 -12.99 -8.12 -5.18
C ASN A 229 -12.78 -8.42 -3.68
N TYR A 230 -12.22 -7.45 -2.94
CA TYR A 230 -11.82 -7.56 -1.54
C TYR A 230 -12.26 -6.34 -0.75
N GLY A 231 -12.13 -6.45 0.58
CA GLY A 231 -12.63 -5.44 1.49
C GLY A 231 -14.14 -5.48 1.56
N ARG A 232 -14.69 -4.83 2.58
CA ARG A 232 -16.12 -4.77 2.80
C ARG A 232 -16.51 -3.35 3.14
N LEU A 233 -17.31 -2.75 2.27
CA LEU A 233 -17.89 -1.44 2.49
C LEU A 233 -19.24 -1.57 3.21
N VAL A 234 -19.36 -0.93 4.36
CA VAL A 234 -20.63 -0.73 5.07
C VAL A 234 -20.95 0.75 5.02
N VAL A 235 -22.19 1.10 4.65
CA VAL A 235 -22.64 2.49 4.58
C VAL A 235 -23.75 2.69 5.60
N LYS A 236 -23.62 3.76 6.39
CA LYS A 236 -24.70 4.29 7.23
C LYS A 236 -25.07 5.68 6.72
N THR A 237 -26.35 5.98 6.71
CA THR A 237 -26.87 7.25 6.21
C THR A 237 -27.71 7.94 7.29
N GLY A 238 -27.79 9.25 7.19
CA GLY A 238 -28.74 10.07 7.91
C GLY A 238 -29.00 11.36 7.16
N LYS A 239 -29.75 12.28 7.76
CA LYS A 239 -30.12 13.53 7.10
C LYS A 239 -28.86 14.32 6.73
N ARG A 240 -28.57 14.41 5.42
CA ARG A 240 -27.42 15.15 4.87
C ARG A 240 -26.04 14.62 5.29
N TRP A 241 -25.93 13.34 5.62
CA TRP A 241 -24.64 12.70 5.86
C TRP A 241 -24.65 11.21 5.52
N ALA A 242 -23.47 10.68 5.20
CA ALA A 242 -23.22 9.26 5.07
C ALA A 242 -21.83 8.91 5.63
N ALA A 243 -21.75 7.83 6.40
CA ALA A 243 -20.50 7.25 6.88
C ALA A 243 -20.19 5.98 6.07
N PHE A 244 -19.01 5.96 5.46
CA PHE A 244 -18.51 4.87 4.63
C PHE A 244 -17.40 4.14 5.40
N SER A 245 -17.71 2.97 5.92
CA SER A 245 -16.80 2.14 6.72
C SER A 245 -16.23 1.01 5.87
N HIS A 246 -14.92 1.05 5.63
CA HIS A 246 -14.17 0.03 4.89
C HIS A 246 -13.47 -0.91 5.87
N TYR A 247 -13.93 -2.16 5.88
CA TYR A 247 -13.38 -3.26 6.67
C TYR A 247 -12.57 -4.19 5.77
N ASP A 248 -11.80 -5.09 6.41
CA ASP A 248 -11.16 -6.22 5.75
C ASP A 248 -10.21 -5.78 4.60
N TRP A 249 -9.66 -4.57 4.73
CA TRP A 249 -8.76 -3.93 3.77
C TRP A 249 -7.52 -3.36 4.48
N ALA A 250 -6.39 -3.32 3.79
CA ALA A 250 -5.11 -2.84 4.32
C ALA A 250 -4.62 -1.66 3.47
N PRO A 251 -5.13 -0.44 3.69
CA PRO A 251 -4.80 0.70 2.86
C PRO A 251 -3.40 1.22 3.12
N THR A 252 -2.71 1.54 2.04
CA THR A 252 -1.53 2.40 2.02
C THR A 252 -1.97 3.87 2.11
N PRO A 253 -1.06 4.81 2.44
CA PRO A 253 -1.37 6.24 2.38
C PRO A 253 -2.06 6.69 1.09
N PRO A 254 -1.57 6.39 -0.13
CA PRO A 254 -2.21 6.85 -1.35
C PRO A 254 -3.61 6.22 -1.54
N MET A 255 -3.81 4.94 -1.19
CA MET A 255 -5.15 4.33 -1.25
C MET A 255 -6.16 5.03 -0.33
N CYS A 256 -5.71 5.61 0.79
CA CYS A 256 -6.58 6.42 1.63
C CYS A 256 -7.08 7.68 0.90
N SER A 257 -6.18 8.34 0.15
CA SER A 257 -6.47 9.53 -0.64
C SER A 257 -7.32 9.22 -1.87
N VAL A 258 -7.14 8.03 -2.49
CA VAL A 258 -8.03 7.54 -3.55
C VAL A 258 -9.48 7.50 -3.07
N ILE A 259 -9.75 6.87 -1.94
CA ILE A 259 -11.12 6.75 -1.41
C ILE A 259 -11.70 8.10 -1.00
N GLN A 260 -10.88 8.96 -0.38
CA GLN A 260 -11.34 10.31 -0.03
C GLN A 260 -11.72 11.11 -1.28
N GLY A 261 -10.83 11.14 -2.28
CA GLY A 261 -11.07 11.79 -3.56
C GLY A 261 -12.28 11.21 -4.29
N ALA A 262 -12.45 9.89 -4.29
CA ALA A 262 -13.61 9.24 -4.89
C ALA A 262 -14.94 9.80 -4.37
N TYR A 263 -15.09 9.94 -3.06
CA TYR A 263 -16.31 10.49 -2.45
C TYR A 263 -16.50 11.97 -2.74
N GLU A 264 -15.43 12.75 -2.77
CA GLU A 264 -15.47 14.17 -3.17
C GLU A 264 -15.92 14.32 -4.62
N GLY A 265 -15.34 13.51 -5.51
CA GLY A 265 -15.72 13.46 -6.92
C GLY A 265 -17.20 13.14 -7.14
N VAL A 266 -17.78 12.27 -6.31
CA VAL A 266 -19.23 11.97 -6.36
C VAL A 266 -20.07 13.20 -5.98
N LEU A 267 -19.70 13.94 -4.93
CA LEU A 267 -20.39 15.18 -4.55
C LEU A 267 -20.27 16.24 -5.66
N GLU A 268 -19.07 16.42 -6.21
CA GLU A 268 -18.80 17.35 -7.31
C GLU A 268 -19.62 16.99 -8.56
N ALA A 269 -19.65 15.71 -8.94
CA ALA A 269 -20.44 15.24 -10.09
C ALA A 269 -21.95 15.45 -9.89
N ARG A 270 -22.43 15.39 -8.65
CA ARG A 270 -23.83 15.72 -8.28
C ARG A 270 -24.06 17.22 -8.08
N ARG A 271 -23.03 18.05 -8.22
CA ARG A 271 -23.06 19.51 -7.99
C ARG A 271 -23.56 19.88 -6.60
N VAL A 272 -23.19 19.08 -5.60
CA VAL A 272 -23.57 19.30 -4.21
C VAL A 272 -22.36 19.76 -3.42
N LYS A 273 -22.51 20.84 -2.65
CA LYS A 273 -21.48 21.31 -1.73
C LYS A 273 -21.46 20.40 -0.52
N GLY A 274 -20.29 19.90 -0.15
CA GLY A 274 -20.12 19.03 1.01
C GLY A 274 -18.66 18.83 1.37
N THR A 275 -18.42 18.04 2.40
CA THR A 275 -17.10 17.70 2.91
C THR A 275 -16.95 16.19 3.01
N VAL A 276 -15.71 15.71 2.84
CA VAL A 276 -15.34 14.31 3.08
C VAL A 276 -14.18 14.30 4.07
N THR A 277 -14.42 13.73 5.24
CA THR A 277 -13.46 13.66 6.33
C THR A 277 -13.17 12.21 6.68
N LYS A 278 -11.90 11.84 6.73
CA LYS A 278 -11.51 10.54 7.26
C LYS A 278 -11.56 10.57 8.79
N THR A 279 -12.50 9.84 9.39
CA THR A 279 -12.77 9.84 10.84
C THR A 279 -12.10 8.68 11.56
N ARG A 280 -11.82 7.57 10.86
CA ARG A 280 -11.12 6.39 11.39
C ARG A 280 -10.12 5.85 10.38
N CYS A 281 -9.04 5.23 10.86
CA CYS A 281 -7.99 4.70 10.01
C CYS A 281 -7.34 3.46 10.63
N VAL A 282 -7.35 2.34 9.91
CA VAL A 282 -6.63 1.12 10.35
C VAL A 282 -5.13 1.34 10.51
N ARG A 283 -4.54 2.26 9.73
CA ARG A 283 -3.12 2.64 9.89
C ARG A 283 -2.84 3.38 11.20
N SER A 284 -3.88 3.91 11.84
CA SER A 284 -3.84 4.55 13.15
C SER A 284 -4.29 3.62 14.29
N GLY A 285 -4.58 2.34 13.98
CA GLY A 285 -4.98 1.33 14.96
C GLY A 285 -6.49 1.10 15.10
N ASP A 286 -7.33 1.78 14.31
CA ASP A 286 -8.77 1.46 14.26
C ASP A 286 -9.03 0.08 13.61
N ASP A 287 -10.20 -0.48 13.87
CA ASP A 287 -10.66 -1.74 13.27
C ASP A 287 -11.10 -1.59 11.79
N HIS A 288 -11.35 -0.36 11.35
CA HIS A 288 -11.71 -0.02 9.97
C HIS A 288 -11.27 1.39 9.59
N CYS A 289 -11.32 1.70 8.30
CA CYS A 289 -11.26 3.09 7.86
C CYS A 289 -12.67 3.62 7.69
N GLU A 290 -12.91 4.84 8.14
CA GLU A 290 -14.21 5.49 8.00
C GLU A 290 -14.05 6.85 7.34
N TYR A 291 -14.91 7.12 6.37
CA TYR A 291 -15.02 8.41 5.70
C TYR A 291 -16.43 8.95 5.93
N LEU A 292 -16.51 10.07 6.65
CA LEU A 292 -17.75 10.80 6.87
C LEU A 292 -17.91 11.83 5.76
N VAL A 293 -19.03 11.70 5.04
CA VAL A 293 -19.45 12.62 3.97
C VAL A 293 -20.64 13.41 4.47
N GLN A 294 -20.57 14.75 4.38
CA GLN A 294 -21.64 15.66 4.80
C GLN A 294 -21.93 16.65 3.67
N TRP A 295 -23.21 16.98 3.44
CA TRP A 295 -23.61 17.88 2.35
C TRP A 295 -24.75 18.82 2.70
#